data_AF-A0A9P9YPB9-F1
#
_entry.id   AF-A0A9P9YPB9-F1
#
_cell.length_a   1.000
_cell.length_b   1.000
_cell.length_c   1.000
_cell.angle_alpha   90.00
_cell.angle_beta   90.00
_cell.angle_gamma   90.00
#
_symmetry.space_group_name_H-M   'P 1'
#
loop_
_entity.id
_entity.type
_entity.pdbx_description
1 polymer ?
#
loop_
_entity_poly.entity_id
_entity_poly.type
_entity_poly.pdbx_seq_one_letter_code
_entity_poly.pdbx_strand_id
1 'polypeptide(L)'
;MHFGLHLNPNPIRFTFAALGSLGSFDWLIGVSECEMLLLLLVVLLVVAGWIVHLGQADRRRKVANLPGPVCPPLIGALQLALRLNPKTFLELGREYVSRYGHLQRIWIFNRLLIMSGDAELNEQLLSSQEHLVKHPVYKVLGQWLGNGLLLSDGKVWHQRRKIITPTCTALLSWRFMSVYLQVELLFTLTHPHLKWRQTQLIRTMQAFTIKVIEQRRQALEDQQKQSRMTLDTADEDVGSKRRMALLDVLLMSSVDGKPLTNDEIREEVDTFMFEGT
;
A
#
# COMPACT_ATOMS: atom_id res chain seq x y z
N MET A 1 -0.72 70.29 24.52
CA MET A 1 -2.19 70.22 24.69
C MET A 1 -2.80 69.70 23.40
N HIS A 2 -3.53 68.58 23.47
CA HIS A 2 -4.43 67.96 22.46
C HIS A 2 -3.82 67.61 21.08
N PHE A 3 -3.67 66.37 20.58
CA PHE A 3 -4.46 65.11 20.60
C PHE A 3 -5.92 65.22 20.13
N GLY A 4 -6.21 64.54 19.00
CA GLY A 4 -7.56 64.18 18.51
C GLY A 4 -7.69 64.32 16.98
N LEU A 5 -7.23 63.35 16.17
CA LEU A 5 -8.00 62.22 15.61
C LEU A 5 -9.22 62.60 14.76
N HIS A 6 -9.16 62.31 13.45
CA HIS A 6 -10.24 61.60 12.76
C HIS A 6 -9.71 60.92 11.49
N LEU A 7 -9.44 59.62 11.61
CA LEU A 7 -9.37 58.67 10.51
C LEU A 7 -10.78 58.09 10.31
N ASN A 8 -11.35 58.21 9.12
CA ASN A 8 -12.29 57.23 8.57
C ASN A 8 -12.44 57.42 7.03
N PRO A 9 -13.01 56.48 6.26
CA PRO A 9 -12.24 55.70 5.30
C PRO A 9 -12.92 55.73 3.92
N ASN A 10 -12.19 55.91 2.82
CA ASN A 10 -12.78 55.59 1.52
C ASN A 10 -11.73 55.02 0.57
N PRO A 11 -11.99 53.86 -0.05
CA PRO A 11 -11.07 53.24 -0.98
C PRO A 11 -10.94 54.09 -2.24
N ILE A 12 -9.72 54.12 -2.76
CA ILE A 12 -9.31 54.83 -3.97
C ILE A 12 -10.24 54.41 -5.13
N ARG A 13 -11.15 55.31 -5.51
CA ARG A 13 -11.90 55.22 -6.76
C ARG A 13 -10.97 55.63 -7.90
N PHE A 14 -10.47 54.67 -8.67
CA PHE A 14 -9.91 54.96 -9.99
C PHE A 14 -11.07 55.26 -10.95
N THR A 15 -11.33 56.55 -11.16
CA THR A 15 -12.23 57.02 -12.21
C THR A 15 -11.52 56.92 -13.56
N PHE A 16 -11.82 55.89 -14.34
CA PHE A 16 -11.61 55.92 -15.80
C PHE A 16 -12.86 56.52 -16.43
N ALA A 17 -12.78 57.81 -16.79
CA ALA A 17 -13.78 58.47 -17.62
C ALA A 17 -13.07 59.06 -18.83
N ALA A 18 -13.25 58.41 -19.99
CA ALA A 18 -13.36 59.00 -21.34
C ALA A 18 -12.85 58.02 -22.41
N LEU A 19 -13.75 57.20 -22.96
CA LEU A 19 -14.20 57.35 -24.35
C LEU A 19 -15.34 56.34 -24.58
N GLY A 20 -16.50 56.87 -24.94
CA GLY A 20 -17.69 56.09 -25.23
C GLY A 20 -17.66 55.42 -26.61
N SER A 21 -18.67 54.57 -26.78
CA SER A 21 -19.09 53.88 -28.00
C SER A 21 -18.23 52.71 -28.47
N LEU A 22 -18.37 51.58 -27.79
CA LEU A 22 -18.45 50.27 -28.44
C LEU A 22 -19.40 49.43 -27.58
N GLY A 23 -20.63 49.28 -28.08
CA GLY A 23 -21.63 48.43 -27.46
C GLY A 23 -21.13 47.00 -27.38
N SER A 24 -21.49 46.35 -26.26
CA SER A 24 -21.67 44.90 -26.17
C SER A 24 -20.46 44.05 -26.60
N PHE A 25 -19.43 44.01 -25.74
CA PHE A 25 -18.51 42.87 -25.67
C PHE A 25 -18.65 42.06 -24.36
N ASP A 26 -19.68 42.33 -23.57
CA ASP A 26 -20.00 41.59 -22.33
C ASP A 26 -20.77 40.28 -22.58
N TRP A 27 -21.11 39.95 -23.83
CA TRP A 27 -21.79 38.69 -24.18
C TRP A 27 -20.84 37.57 -24.64
N LEU A 28 -19.56 37.87 -24.89
CA LEU A 28 -18.60 36.87 -25.38
C LEU A 28 -17.82 36.15 -24.28
N ILE A 29 -17.87 36.65 -23.03
CA ILE A 29 -17.24 36.00 -21.87
C ILE A 29 -18.20 36.05 -20.67
N GLY A 30 -19.47 35.69 -20.92
CA GLY A 30 -20.47 35.47 -19.87
C GLY A 30 -20.32 34.10 -19.18
N VAL A 31 -19.09 33.63 -19.05
CA VAL A 31 -18.78 32.34 -18.42
C VAL A 31 -18.51 32.63 -16.95
N SER A 32 -19.36 32.11 -16.06
CA SER A 32 -19.16 32.26 -14.62
C SER A 32 -17.77 31.74 -14.21
N GLU A 33 -17.16 32.27 -13.14
CA GLU A 33 -15.85 31.78 -12.66
C GLU A 33 -15.86 30.24 -12.45
N CYS A 34 -17.00 29.68 -12.03
CA CYS A 34 -17.23 28.25 -11.92
C CYS A 34 -17.16 27.50 -13.25
N GLU A 35 -17.73 28.05 -14.32
CA GLU A 35 -17.67 27.45 -15.66
C GLU A 35 -16.27 27.54 -16.27
N MET A 36 -15.54 28.63 -16.00
CA MET A 36 -14.12 28.74 -16.39
C MET A 36 -13.27 27.70 -15.66
N LEU A 37 -13.51 27.46 -14.37
CA LEU A 37 -12.85 26.41 -13.60
C LEU A 37 -13.23 25.00 -14.09
N LEU A 38 -14.49 24.78 -14.48
CA LEU A 38 -14.94 23.51 -15.06
C LEU A 38 -14.28 23.26 -16.42
N LEU A 39 -14.22 24.27 -17.30
CA LEU A 39 -13.54 24.15 -18.59
C LEU A 39 -12.05 23.89 -18.41
N LEU A 40 -11.39 24.58 -17.48
CA LEU A 40 -9.99 24.35 -17.15
C LEU A 40 -9.76 22.93 -16.61
N LEU A 41 -10.64 22.44 -15.73
CA LEU A 41 -10.57 21.06 -15.23
C LEU A 41 -10.77 20.03 -16.36
N VAL A 42 -11.72 20.25 -17.27
CA VAL A 42 -11.94 19.39 -18.43
C VAL A 42 -10.71 19.37 -19.35
N VAL A 43 -10.13 20.53 -19.64
CA VAL A 43 -8.90 20.63 -20.44
C VAL A 43 -7.74 19.90 -19.75
N LEU A 44 -7.56 20.08 -18.44
CA LEU A 44 -6.55 19.35 -17.66
C LEU A 44 -6.75 17.84 -17.72
N LEU A 45 -7.99 17.35 -17.61
CA LEU A 45 -8.31 15.93 -17.73
C LEU A 45 -8.04 15.37 -19.13
N VAL A 46 -8.34 16.15 -20.18
CA VAL A 46 -8.04 15.76 -21.58
C VAL A 46 -6.54 15.73 -21.82
N VAL A 47 -5.80 16.73 -21.37
CA VAL A 47 -4.33 16.78 -21.49
C VAL A 47 -3.70 15.64 -20.70
N ALA A 48 -4.13 15.40 -19.45
CA ALA A 48 -3.66 14.27 -18.66
C ALA A 48 -3.98 12.94 -19.35
N GLY A 49 -5.18 12.78 -19.91
CA GLY A 49 -5.57 11.60 -20.66
C GLY A 49 -4.74 11.39 -21.93
N TRP A 50 -4.41 12.47 -22.64
CA TRP A 50 -3.55 12.45 -23.82
C TRP A 50 -2.11 12.05 -23.47
N ILE A 51 -1.53 12.64 -22.41
CA ILE A 51 -0.20 12.27 -21.91
C ILE A 51 -0.17 10.79 -21.53
N VAL A 52 -1.19 10.33 -20.80
CA VAL A 52 -1.32 8.93 -20.39
C VAL A 52 -1.47 8.01 -21.61
N HIS A 53 -2.24 8.41 -22.63
CA HIS A 53 -2.39 7.66 -23.87
C HIS A 53 -1.06 7.55 -24.62
N LEU A 54 -0.32 8.64 -24.77
CA LEU A 54 1.00 8.65 -25.40
C LEU A 54 1.98 7.73 -24.65
N GLY A 55 2.03 7.82 -23.31
CA GLY A 55 2.86 6.95 -22.49
C GLY A 55 2.48 5.47 -22.54
N GLN A 56 1.22 5.15 -22.87
CA GLN A 56 0.75 3.78 -23.03
C GLN A 56 0.87 3.23 -24.45
N ALA A 57 1.05 4.07 -25.47
CA ALA A 57 0.97 3.69 -26.88
C ALA A 57 1.92 2.54 -27.22
N ASP A 58 3.19 2.63 -26.79
CA ASP A 58 4.19 1.60 -27.05
C ASP A 58 3.87 0.28 -26.33
N ARG A 59 3.41 0.36 -25.08
CA ARG A 59 3.01 -0.83 -24.31
C ARG A 59 1.81 -1.52 -24.97
N ARG A 60 0.81 -0.74 -25.42
CA ARG A 60 -0.38 -1.24 -26.13
C ARG A 60 -0.04 -1.89 -27.47
N ARG A 61 0.95 -1.35 -28.19
CA ARG A 61 1.49 -1.94 -29.42
C ARG A 61 2.18 -3.28 -29.15
N LYS A 62 3.04 -3.36 -28.12
CA LYS A 62 3.75 -4.61 -27.76
C LYS A 62 2.82 -5.74 -27.36
N VAL A 63 1.70 -5.43 -26.69
CA VAL A 63 0.70 -6.43 -26.30
C VAL A 63 -0.46 -6.55 -27.29
N ALA A 64 -0.38 -5.94 -28.48
CA ALA A 64 -1.47 -5.96 -29.46
C ALA A 64 -1.92 -7.39 -29.83
N ASN A 65 -0.98 -8.33 -29.82
CA ASN A 65 -1.18 -9.72 -30.21
C ASN A 65 -1.85 -10.58 -29.12
N LEU A 66 -1.97 -10.07 -27.89
CA LEU A 66 -2.62 -10.82 -26.81
C LEU A 66 -4.15 -10.62 -26.85
N PRO A 67 -4.93 -11.70 -26.70
CA PRO A 67 -6.38 -11.60 -26.59
C PRO A 67 -6.78 -10.91 -25.28
N GLY A 68 -7.95 -10.28 -25.27
CA GLY A 68 -8.47 -9.60 -24.08
C GLY A 68 -9.62 -8.66 -24.38
N PRO A 69 -10.31 -8.16 -23.34
CA PRO A 69 -11.40 -7.22 -23.50
C PRO A 69 -10.94 -5.90 -24.14
N VAL A 70 -11.83 -5.26 -24.90
CA VAL A 70 -11.58 -3.92 -25.44
C VAL A 70 -11.50 -2.94 -24.27
N CYS A 71 -10.35 -2.29 -24.12
CA CYS A 71 -10.06 -1.41 -22.99
C CYS A 71 -9.72 0.01 -23.48
N PRO A 72 -10.59 1.01 -23.28
CA PRO A 72 -10.31 2.40 -23.59
C PRO A 72 -9.04 2.91 -22.88
N PRO A 73 -8.28 3.85 -23.45
CA PRO A 73 -6.98 4.29 -22.91
C PRO A 73 -6.99 4.86 -21.49
N LEU A 74 -8.05 5.58 -21.12
CA LEU A 74 -8.12 6.30 -19.84
C LEU A 74 -8.74 5.44 -18.73
N ILE A 75 -9.80 4.72 -19.06
CA ILE A 75 -10.65 4.00 -18.12
C ILE A 75 -10.22 2.53 -18.00
N GLY A 76 -9.76 1.94 -19.11
CA GLY A 76 -9.54 0.50 -19.21
C GLY A 76 -10.84 -0.30 -19.00
N ALA A 77 -10.71 -1.54 -18.55
CA ALA A 77 -11.81 -2.38 -18.11
C ALA A 77 -12.30 -1.98 -16.71
N LEU A 78 -12.81 -0.75 -16.55
CA LEU A 78 -13.31 -0.28 -15.26
C LEU A 78 -14.46 -1.15 -14.73
N GLN A 79 -15.30 -1.68 -15.61
CA GLN A 79 -16.35 -2.63 -15.25
C GLN A 79 -15.76 -3.87 -14.55
N LEU A 80 -14.62 -4.35 -15.02
CA LEU A 80 -13.91 -5.46 -14.39
C LEU A 80 -13.34 -5.02 -13.03
N ALA A 81 -12.71 -3.85 -12.95
CA ALA A 81 -12.14 -3.33 -11.72
C ALA A 81 -13.17 -3.11 -10.60
N LEU A 82 -14.41 -2.75 -10.94
CA LEU A 82 -15.52 -2.59 -9.99
C LEU A 82 -16.16 -3.93 -9.58
N ARG A 83 -16.12 -4.93 -10.46
CA ARG A 83 -16.64 -6.28 -10.19
C ARG A 83 -15.65 -7.17 -9.44
N LEU A 84 -14.35 -6.87 -9.51
CA LEU A 84 -13.30 -7.65 -8.87
C LEU A 84 -13.38 -7.48 -7.35
N ASN A 85 -13.80 -8.54 -6.67
CA ASN A 85 -13.82 -8.65 -5.22
C ASN A 85 -13.21 -10.00 -4.82
N PRO A 86 -12.77 -10.19 -3.56
CA PRO A 86 -12.22 -11.47 -3.10
C PRO A 86 -13.14 -12.66 -3.33
N LYS A 87 -14.47 -12.44 -3.29
CA LYS A 87 -15.48 -13.47 -3.53
C LYS A 87 -15.64 -13.80 -5.01
N THR A 88 -15.59 -12.79 -5.87
CA THR A 88 -15.86 -12.92 -7.31
C THR A 88 -14.61 -13.18 -8.13
N PHE A 89 -13.41 -13.01 -7.55
CA PHE A 89 -12.13 -13.14 -8.25
C PHE A 89 -11.98 -14.45 -9.02
N LEU A 90 -12.25 -15.60 -8.36
CA LEU A 90 -12.11 -16.92 -8.99
C LEU A 90 -13.16 -17.19 -10.06
N GLU A 91 -14.37 -16.65 -9.89
CA GLU A 91 -15.47 -16.81 -10.85
C GLU A 91 -15.21 -15.98 -12.10
N LEU A 92 -14.85 -14.70 -11.93
CA LEU A 92 -14.47 -13.83 -13.03
C LEU A 92 -13.21 -14.33 -13.74
N GLY A 93 -12.22 -14.82 -12.99
CA GLY A 93 -11.02 -15.43 -13.57
C GLY A 93 -11.38 -16.57 -14.53
N ARG A 94 -12.26 -17.48 -14.10
CA ARG A 94 -12.74 -18.59 -14.93
C ARG A 94 -13.55 -18.12 -16.15
N GLU A 95 -14.45 -17.14 -15.98
CA GLU A 95 -15.21 -16.56 -17.10
C GLU A 95 -14.28 -15.96 -18.16
N TYR A 96 -13.28 -15.19 -17.73
CA TYR A 96 -12.35 -14.53 -18.63
C TYR A 96 -11.40 -15.51 -19.32
N VAL A 97 -10.87 -16.50 -18.59
CA VAL A 97 -10.06 -17.58 -19.18
C VAL A 97 -10.88 -18.35 -20.23
N SER A 98 -12.15 -18.66 -19.95
CA SER A 98 -13.02 -19.30 -20.93
C SER A 98 -13.33 -18.43 -22.16
N ARG A 99 -13.31 -17.10 -22.03
CA ARG A 99 -13.67 -16.17 -23.12
C ARG A 99 -12.48 -15.78 -23.99
N TYR A 100 -11.31 -15.58 -23.39
CA TYR A 100 -10.12 -15.02 -24.07
C TYR A 100 -8.92 -15.98 -24.08
N GLY A 101 -9.01 -17.14 -23.40
CA GLY A 101 -7.96 -18.14 -23.35
C GLY A 101 -7.05 -18.01 -22.12
N HIS A 102 -6.01 -18.85 -22.09
CA HIS A 102 -5.09 -18.96 -20.94
C HIS A 102 -4.16 -17.76 -20.79
N LEU A 103 -3.80 -17.07 -21.87
CA LEU A 103 -2.95 -15.87 -21.81
C LEU A 103 -3.71 -14.66 -22.34
N GLN A 104 -3.99 -13.71 -21.45
CA GLN A 104 -4.81 -12.55 -21.79
C GLN A 104 -4.27 -11.25 -21.22
N ARG A 105 -4.51 -10.15 -21.94
CA ARG A 105 -4.19 -8.79 -21.49
C ARG A 105 -5.42 -8.08 -20.97
N ILE A 106 -5.25 -7.35 -19.89
CA ILE A 106 -6.29 -6.55 -19.26
C ILE A 106 -5.69 -5.19 -18.89
N TRP A 107 -6.33 -4.11 -19.31
CA TRP A 107 -5.93 -2.76 -18.88
C TRP A 107 -6.89 -2.28 -17.80
N ILE A 108 -6.36 -1.80 -16.69
CA ILE A 108 -7.14 -1.12 -15.64
C ILE A 108 -6.48 0.25 -15.42
N PHE A 109 -7.20 1.33 -15.75
CA PHE A 109 -6.63 2.67 -15.85
C PHE A 109 -5.36 2.68 -16.71
N ASN A 110 -4.22 3.07 -16.12
CA ASN A 110 -2.91 3.10 -16.77
C ASN A 110 -2.05 1.85 -16.55
N ARG A 111 -2.61 0.82 -15.91
CA ARG A 111 -1.89 -0.42 -15.59
C ARG A 111 -2.29 -1.54 -16.55
N LEU A 112 -1.28 -2.19 -17.10
CA LEU A 112 -1.41 -3.42 -17.85
C LEU A 112 -1.27 -4.60 -16.87
N LEU A 113 -2.28 -5.44 -16.84
CA LEU A 113 -2.29 -6.72 -16.16
C LEU A 113 -2.27 -7.82 -17.23
N ILE A 114 -1.31 -8.73 -17.14
CA ILE A 114 -1.27 -9.94 -17.98
C ILE A 114 -1.68 -11.09 -17.06
N MET A 115 -2.78 -11.74 -17.40
CA MET A 115 -3.26 -12.91 -16.67
C MET A 115 -2.85 -14.15 -17.46
N SER A 116 -2.16 -15.06 -16.80
CA SER A 116 -1.72 -16.33 -17.35
C SER A 116 -2.29 -17.48 -16.53
N GLY A 117 -3.06 -18.35 -17.18
CA GLY A 117 -3.55 -19.63 -16.69
C GLY A 117 -2.80 -20.81 -17.29
N ASP A 118 -1.63 -20.59 -17.87
CA ASP A 118 -0.74 -21.63 -18.38
C ASP A 118 0.32 -21.97 -17.32
N ALA A 119 0.38 -23.25 -16.93
CA ALA A 119 1.26 -23.70 -15.86
C ALA A 119 2.74 -23.65 -16.27
N GLU A 120 3.07 -24.01 -17.51
CA GLU A 120 4.45 -24.07 -17.99
C GLU A 120 5.04 -22.67 -18.14
N LEU A 121 4.28 -21.75 -18.74
CA LEU A 121 4.67 -20.34 -18.83
C LEU A 121 4.87 -19.71 -17.45
N ASN A 122 3.97 -20.01 -16.50
CA ASN A 122 4.07 -19.49 -15.14
C ASN A 122 5.30 -20.03 -14.41
N GLU A 123 5.66 -21.30 -14.60
CA GLU A 123 6.87 -21.90 -14.02
C GLU A 123 8.14 -21.21 -14.56
N GLN A 124 8.22 -20.98 -15.87
CA GLN A 124 9.34 -20.27 -16.49
C GLN A 124 9.44 -18.81 -16.03
N LEU A 125 8.30 -18.11 -15.89
CA LEU A 125 8.28 -16.73 -15.40
C LEU A 125 8.67 -16.63 -13.92
N LEU A 126 8.20 -17.56 -13.09
CA LEU A 126 8.48 -17.58 -11.65
C LEU A 126 9.89 -18.07 -11.32
N SER A 127 10.53 -18.83 -12.20
CA SER A 127 11.93 -19.23 -12.05
C SER A 127 12.92 -18.14 -12.45
N SER A 128 12.50 -17.14 -13.23
CA SER A 128 13.33 -15.99 -13.61
C SER A 128 13.47 -14.97 -12.46
N GLN A 129 14.70 -14.64 -12.07
CA GLN A 129 14.97 -13.62 -11.04
C GLN A 129 14.97 -12.18 -11.59
N GLU A 130 15.07 -11.98 -12.91
CA GLU A 130 15.22 -10.65 -13.52
C GLU A 130 13.88 -9.94 -13.78
N HIS A 131 12.78 -10.68 -13.88
CA HIS A 131 11.48 -10.13 -14.29
C HIS A 131 10.43 -10.06 -13.18
N LEU A 132 10.79 -10.45 -11.95
CA LEU A 132 9.90 -10.44 -10.79
C LEU A 132 10.03 -9.15 -9.98
N VAL A 133 9.39 -8.09 -10.47
CA VAL A 133 9.23 -6.86 -9.66
C VAL A 133 8.03 -7.03 -8.73
N LYS A 134 8.28 -6.89 -7.42
CA LYS A 134 7.23 -6.97 -6.38
C LYS A 134 6.08 -6.00 -6.71
N HIS A 135 4.87 -6.53 -6.80
CA HIS A 135 3.67 -5.74 -7.08
C HIS A 135 3.53 -4.57 -6.07
N PRO A 136 2.97 -3.40 -6.43
CA PRO A 136 2.79 -2.27 -5.49
C PRO A 136 2.00 -2.59 -4.22
N VAL A 137 1.30 -3.71 -4.18
CA VAL A 137 0.68 -4.28 -2.97
C VAL A 137 1.73 -4.59 -1.90
N TYR A 138 2.95 -4.97 -2.27
CA TYR A 138 4.07 -5.10 -1.34
C TYR A 138 4.42 -3.79 -0.63
N LYS A 139 4.02 -2.62 -1.16
CA LYS A 139 4.13 -1.34 -0.43
C LYS A 139 3.11 -1.24 0.71
N VAL A 140 1.90 -1.78 0.51
CA VAL A 140 0.86 -1.85 1.55
C VAL A 140 1.20 -2.95 2.55
N LEU A 141 1.71 -4.09 2.09
CA LEU A 141 2.22 -5.16 2.96
C LEU A 141 3.47 -4.70 3.70
N GLY A 142 4.36 -3.91 3.10
CA GLY A 142 5.55 -3.37 3.78
C GLY A 142 5.21 -2.46 4.96
N GLN A 143 4.09 -1.72 4.91
CA GLN A 143 3.57 -0.99 6.06
C GLN A 143 3.15 -1.91 7.23
N TRP A 144 2.89 -3.19 6.93
CA TRP A 144 2.40 -4.21 7.84
C TRP A 144 3.51 -5.16 8.32
N LEU A 145 4.35 -5.64 7.40
CA LEU A 145 5.31 -6.74 7.57
C LEU A 145 6.75 -6.27 7.71
N GLY A 146 7.10 -5.08 7.20
CA GLY A 146 8.51 -4.75 6.98
C GLY A 146 9.19 -5.79 6.07
N ASN A 147 10.42 -6.19 6.39
CA ASN A 147 11.25 -7.06 5.56
C ASN A 147 11.44 -8.53 6.02
N GLY A 148 10.82 -9.03 7.09
CA GLY A 148 11.44 -10.17 7.76
C GLY A 148 10.59 -11.40 8.12
N LEU A 149 11.27 -12.53 8.34
CA LEU A 149 10.89 -13.92 8.14
C LEU A 149 10.96 -14.89 9.38
N LEU A 150 10.45 -14.64 10.62
CA LEU A 150 10.03 -15.65 11.67
C LEU A 150 9.75 -15.19 13.11
N LEU A 151 8.77 -15.85 13.79
CA LEU A 151 8.85 -16.35 15.19
C LEU A 151 7.88 -17.49 15.58
N SER A 152 8.36 -18.35 16.49
CA SER A 152 7.63 -19.47 17.12
C SER A 152 7.48 -19.35 18.65
N ASP A 153 6.29 -19.77 19.09
CA ASP A 153 5.77 -20.15 20.41
C ASP A 153 5.50 -19.12 21.54
N GLY A 154 4.22 -19.13 21.93
CA GLY A 154 3.60 -18.31 22.94
C GLY A 154 2.09 -18.48 22.85
N LYS A 155 1.45 -19.19 23.79
CA LYS A 155 -0.01 -19.39 23.79
C LYS A 155 -0.79 -18.05 23.74
N VAL A 156 -0.25 -17.00 24.36
CA VAL A 156 -0.76 -15.61 24.30
C VAL A 156 -0.64 -15.01 22.89
N TRP A 157 0.46 -15.28 22.20
CA TRP A 157 0.71 -14.88 20.82
C TRP A 157 -0.26 -15.56 19.86
N HIS A 158 -0.41 -16.88 19.99
CA HIS A 158 -1.35 -17.68 19.20
C HIS A 158 -2.82 -17.26 19.41
N GLN A 159 -3.20 -16.94 20.64
CA GLN A 159 -4.56 -16.50 20.96
C GLN A 159 -4.87 -15.10 20.41
N ARG A 160 -3.94 -14.15 20.50
CA ARG A 160 -4.15 -12.78 20.00
C ARG A 160 -4.07 -12.68 18.48
N ARG A 161 -3.17 -13.43 17.81
CA ARG A 161 -3.14 -13.49 16.34
C ARG A 161 -4.43 -14.07 15.75
N LYS A 162 -5.08 -15.01 16.44
CA LYS A 162 -6.35 -15.59 16.00
C LYS A 162 -7.48 -14.56 15.88
N ILE A 163 -7.38 -13.43 16.60
CA ILE A 163 -8.38 -12.37 16.60
C ILE A 163 -8.02 -11.26 15.60
N ILE A 164 -6.75 -10.83 15.58
CA ILE A 164 -6.31 -9.65 14.82
C ILE A 164 -6.00 -10.00 13.37
N THR A 165 -5.26 -11.08 13.13
CA THR A 165 -4.78 -11.47 11.80
C THR A 165 -5.89 -11.67 10.78
N PRO A 166 -7.01 -12.40 11.05
CA PRO A 166 -8.06 -12.58 10.04
C PRO A 166 -8.72 -11.26 9.63
N THR A 167 -8.84 -10.31 10.56
CA THR A 167 -9.42 -8.98 10.25
C THR A 167 -8.48 -8.19 9.34
N CYS A 168 -7.17 -8.30 9.57
CA CYS A 168 -6.15 -7.61 8.80
C CYS A 168 -5.91 -8.23 7.44
N THR A 169 -5.77 -9.55 7.36
CA THR A 169 -5.63 -10.27 6.09
C THR A 169 -6.89 -10.12 5.25
N ALA A 170 -8.10 -10.12 5.84
CA ALA A 170 -9.31 -9.82 5.10
C ALA A 170 -9.31 -8.40 4.51
N LEU A 171 -8.91 -7.39 5.29
CA LEU A 171 -8.82 -6.01 4.82
C LEU A 171 -7.76 -5.86 3.71
N LEU A 172 -6.59 -6.47 3.89
CA LEU A 172 -5.51 -6.48 2.91
C LEU A 172 -5.92 -7.20 1.62
N SER A 173 -6.52 -8.37 1.71
CA SER A 173 -7.04 -9.14 0.57
C SER A 173 -8.13 -8.37 -0.16
N TRP A 174 -9.01 -7.66 0.56
CA TRP A 174 -10.03 -6.81 -0.08
C TRP A 174 -9.41 -5.63 -0.82
N ARG A 175 -8.40 -4.96 -0.23
CA ARG A 175 -7.63 -3.89 -0.90
C ARG A 175 -6.81 -4.42 -2.08
N PHE A 176 -6.29 -5.64 -1.99
CA PHE A 176 -5.54 -6.30 -3.05
C PHE A 176 -6.42 -6.55 -4.28
N MET A 177 -7.59 -7.15 -4.07
CA MET A 177 -8.52 -7.47 -5.14
C MET A 177 -9.16 -6.21 -5.74
N SER A 178 -9.37 -5.18 -4.93
CA SER A 178 -9.96 -3.93 -5.40
C SER A 178 -8.90 -3.00 -6.00
N VAL A 179 -8.69 -3.04 -7.31
CA VAL A 179 -7.61 -2.32 -7.99
C VAL A 179 -7.62 -0.80 -7.71
N TYR A 180 -8.79 -0.19 -7.57
CA TYR A 180 -8.93 1.24 -7.24
C TYR A 180 -8.53 1.57 -5.79
N LEU A 181 -8.68 0.63 -4.84
CA LEU A 181 -8.30 0.81 -3.43
C LEU A 181 -6.80 0.60 -3.19
N GLN A 182 -6.06 0.12 -4.19
CA GLN A 182 -4.59 0.05 -4.16
C GLN A 182 -3.96 1.45 -4.22
N VAL A 183 -4.67 2.44 -4.77
CA VAL A 183 -4.20 3.82 -4.81
C VAL A 183 -4.48 4.47 -3.46
N GLU A 184 -3.43 4.90 -2.77
CA GLU A 184 -3.52 5.39 -1.39
C GLU A 184 -4.43 6.63 -1.25
N LEU A 185 -4.38 7.53 -2.24
CA LEU A 185 -5.26 8.70 -2.31
C LEU A 185 -6.73 8.31 -2.45
N LEU A 186 -7.05 7.40 -3.38
CA LEU A 186 -8.42 6.94 -3.59
C LEU A 186 -8.95 6.22 -2.35
N PHE A 187 -8.13 5.38 -1.71
CA PHE A 187 -8.54 4.70 -0.48
C PHE A 187 -8.83 5.68 0.66
N THR A 188 -7.96 6.67 0.84
CA THR A 188 -8.11 7.68 1.91
C THR A 188 -9.34 8.57 1.69
N LEU A 189 -9.62 8.93 0.45
CA LEU A 189 -10.78 9.76 0.08
C LEU A 189 -12.09 8.98 0.12
N THR A 190 -12.12 7.76 -0.44
CA THR A 190 -13.36 6.99 -0.59
C THR A 190 -13.78 6.30 0.71
N HIS A 191 -12.83 5.85 1.54
CA HIS A 191 -13.11 5.04 2.73
C HIS A 191 -12.31 5.51 3.96
N PRO A 192 -12.55 6.74 4.46
CA PRO A 192 -11.76 7.30 5.57
C PRO A 192 -11.85 6.47 6.86
N HIS A 193 -13.04 5.91 7.15
CA HIS A 193 -13.24 5.05 8.31
C HIS A 193 -12.43 3.74 8.22
N LEU A 194 -12.36 3.11 7.04
CA LEU A 194 -11.56 1.89 6.86
C LEU A 194 -10.06 2.20 6.92
N LYS A 195 -9.62 3.35 6.41
CA LYS A 195 -8.22 3.80 6.55
C LYS A 195 -7.83 4.02 8.00
N TRP A 196 -8.72 4.63 8.79
CA TRP A 196 -8.53 4.75 10.24
C TRP A 196 -8.43 3.37 10.91
N ARG A 197 -9.38 2.47 10.62
CA ARG A 197 -9.38 1.10 11.15
C ARG A 197 -8.11 0.34 10.78
N GLN A 198 -7.64 0.45 9.53
CA GLN A 198 -6.36 -0.12 9.10
C GLN A 198 -5.21 0.39 9.96
N THR A 199 -5.15 1.70 10.18
CA THR A 199 -4.09 2.34 10.96
C THR A 199 -4.09 1.88 12.41
N GLN A 200 -5.28 1.73 13.02
CA GLN A 200 -5.40 1.19 14.38
C GLN A 200 -4.98 -0.28 14.47
N LEU A 201 -5.36 -1.10 13.49
CA LEU A 201 -4.96 -2.51 13.43
C LEU A 201 -3.44 -2.66 13.31
N ILE A 202 -2.81 -1.87 12.42
CA ILE A 202 -1.35 -1.80 12.28
C ILE A 202 -0.70 -1.43 13.61
N ARG A 203 -1.13 -0.32 14.21
CA ARG A 203 -0.55 0.18 15.47
C ARG A 203 -0.69 -0.83 16.61
N THR A 204 -1.85 -1.44 16.74
CA THR A 204 -2.11 -2.43 17.79
C THR A 204 -1.23 -3.66 17.63
N MET A 205 -1.06 -4.13 16.39
CA MET A 205 -0.18 -5.26 16.09
C MET A 205 1.29 -4.90 16.36
N GLN A 206 1.78 -3.78 15.81
CA GLN A 206 3.16 -3.34 16.00
C GLN A 206 3.51 -3.12 17.47
N ALA A 207 2.64 -2.45 18.23
CA ALA A 207 2.83 -2.25 19.67
C ALA A 207 2.91 -3.58 20.43
N PHE A 208 2.14 -4.59 19.99
CA PHE A 208 2.19 -5.92 20.58
C PHE A 208 3.46 -6.67 20.20
N THR A 209 3.88 -6.66 18.93
CA THR A 209 5.14 -7.29 18.48
C THR A 209 6.32 -6.70 19.25
N ILE A 210 6.41 -5.37 19.34
CA ILE A 210 7.46 -4.67 20.10
C ILE A 210 7.46 -5.10 21.57
N LYS A 211 6.27 -5.17 22.20
CA LYS A 211 6.16 -5.60 23.60
C LYS A 211 6.65 -7.04 23.80
N VAL A 212 6.35 -7.95 22.89
CA VAL A 212 6.80 -9.35 22.98
C VAL A 212 8.32 -9.44 22.81
N ILE A 213 8.89 -8.70 21.86
CA ILE A 213 10.35 -8.64 21.65
C ILE A 213 11.05 -8.14 22.92
N GLU A 214 10.57 -7.03 23.49
CA GLU A 214 11.17 -6.45 24.70
C GLU A 214 11.08 -7.40 25.90
N GLN A 215 9.92 -8.02 26.13
CA GLN A 215 9.75 -9.01 27.20
C GLN A 215 10.69 -10.21 27.06
N ARG A 216 10.93 -10.65 25.82
CA ARG A 216 11.82 -11.79 25.54
C ARG A 216 13.29 -11.43 25.66
N ARG A 217 13.67 -10.24 25.21
CA ARG A 217 15.01 -9.69 25.39
C ARG A 217 15.38 -9.61 26.87
N GLN A 218 14.51 -9.03 27.70
CA GLN A 218 14.73 -8.95 29.15
C GLN A 218 14.86 -10.33 29.79
N ALA A 219 13.97 -11.28 29.43
CA ALA A 219 14.05 -12.64 29.96
C ALA A 219 15.35 -13.38 29.58
N LEU A 220 15.92 -13.11 28.40
CA LEU A 220 17.20 -13.66 27.98
C LEU A 220 18.37 -13.00 28.72
N GLU A 221 18.34 -11.69 28.93
CA GLU A 221 19.35 -10.97 29.72
C GLU A 221 19.37 -11.44 31.17
N ASP A 222 18.20 -11.65 31.78
CA ASP A 222 18.08 -12.19 33.14
C ASP A 222 18.60 -13.64 33.22
N GLN A 223 18.29 -14.48 32.23
CA GLN A 223 18.83 -15.85 32.14
C GLN A 223 20.35 -15.86 31.97
N GLN A 224 20.91 -14.94 31.17
CA GLN A 224 22.36 -14.81 30.99
C GLN A 224 23.06 -14.33 32.26
N LYS A 225 22.49 -13.33 32.96
CA LYS A 225 23.01 -12.86 34.26
C LYS A 225 22.99 -13.98 35.28
N GLN A 226 21.89 -14.73 35.34
CA GLN A 226 21.74 -15.84 36.29
C GLN A 226 22.71 -16.99 35.97
N SER A 227 22.90 -17.32 34.69
CA SER A 227 23.88 -18.32 34.25
C SER A 227 25.32 -17.90 34.55
N ARG A 228 25.68 -16.61 34.36
CA ARG A 228 26.98 -16.04 34.74
C ARG A 228 27.22 -16.09 36.24
N MET A 229 26.22 -15.77 37.07
CA MET A 229 26.32 -15.87 38.53
C MET A 229 26.50 -17.30 39.04
N THR A 230 25.88 -18.29 38.40
CA THR A 230 26.03 -19.71 38.78
C THR A 230 27.36 -20.33 38.35
N LEU A 231 27.97 -19.85 37.25
CA LEU A 231 29.28 -20.31 36.79
C LEU A 231 30.43 -19.90 37.73
N ASP A 232 30.26 -18.83 38.50
CA ASP A 232 31.23 -18.42 39.53
C ASP A 232 31.14 -19.27 40.81
N THR A 233 30.15 -20.17 40.94
CA THR A 233 29.87 -20.91 42.19
C THR A 233 29.67 -22.42 42.07
N ALA A 234 29.64 -23.03 40.88
CA ALA A 234 29.48 -24.48 40.74
C ALA A 234 30.30 -25.07 39.58
N ASP A 235 31.17 -26.03 39.93
CA ASP A 235 31.77 -26.99 39.02
C ASP A 235 30.70 -27.86 38.34
N GLU A 236 30.97 -28.14 37.06
CA GLU A 236 30.42 -29.19 36.18
C GLU A 236 28.95 -29.62 36.38
N ASP A 237 28.05 -29.16 35.50
CA ASP A 237 27.08 -30.07 34.89
C ASP A 237 26.80 -29.70 33.43
N VAL A 238 26.86 -30.72 32.58
CA VAL A 238 26.86 -30.63 31.13
C VAL A 238 25.41 -30.63 30.62
N GLY A 239 25.01 -29.49 30.04
CA GLY A 239 24.49 -29.47 28.68
C GLY A 239 23.13 -30.11 28.40
N SER A 240 22.05 -29.53 28.92
CA SER A 240 20.75 -29.60 28.23
C SER A 240 20.69 -28.52 27.14
N LYS A 241 20.93 -28.91 25.88
CA LYS A 241 20.83 -28.01 24.73
C LYS A 241 19.36 -27.64 24.50
N ARG A 242 18.89 -26.60 25.19
CA ARG A 242 17.53 -26.08 25.07
C ARG A 242 17.27 -25.70 23.61
N ARG A 243 16.19 -26.23 23.03
CA ARG A 243 15.75 -25.89 21.67
C ARG A 243 15.39 -24.40 21.66
N MET A 244 16.24 -23.57 21.08
CA MET A 244 16.05 -22.13 21.00
C MET A 244 14.87 -21.82 20.08
N ALA A 245 13.98 -20.91 20.50
CA ALA A 245 13.03 -20.32 19.56
C ALA A 245 13.80 -19.42 18.60
N LEU A 246 13.30 -19.19 17.39
CA LEU A 246 14.04 -18.32 16.46
C LEU A 246 14.20 -16.88 17.01
N LEU A 247 13.31 -16.42 17.89
CA LEU A 247 13.49 -15.10 18.54
C LEU A 247 14.77 -15.07 19.36
N ASP A 248 15.04 -16.16 20.06
CA ASP A 248 16.23 -16.26 20.89
C ASP A 248 17.47 -16.29 19.99
N VAL A 249 17.40 -16.97 18.84
CA VAL A 249 18.47 -16.96 17.83
C VAL A 249 18.68 -15.56 17.25
N LEU A 250 17.61 -14.85 16.87
CA LEU A 250 17.68 -13.49 16.31
C LEU A 250 18.22 -12.48 17.34
N LEU A 251 17.74 -12.55 18.58
CA LEU A 251 18.21 -11.71 19.69
C LEU A 251 19.68 -11.98 20.05
N MET A 252 20.16 -13.20 19.86
CA MET A 252 21.56 -13.58 20.08
C MET A 252 22.45 -13.37 18.85
N SER A 253 21.86 -13.27 17.66
CA SER A 253 22.60 -13.11 16.40
C SER A 253 23.11 -11.68 16.24
N SER A 254 24.28 -11.56 15.63
CA SER A 254 24.87 -10.28 15.23
C SER A 254 25.23 -10.36 13.74
N VAL A 255 25.02 -9.26 13.03
CA VAL A 255 25.46 -9.08 11.64
C VAL A 255 26.57 -8.03 11.69
N ASP A 256 27.74 -8.35 11.13
CA ASP A 256 28.92 -7.48 11.14
C ASP A 256 29.36 -7.01 12.54
N GLY A 257 29.16 -7.86 13.55
CA GLY A 257 29.51 -7.56 14.96
C GLY A 257 28.54 -6.59 15.66
N LYS A 258 27.46 -6.18 15.00
CA LYS A 258 26.38 -5.37 15.59
C LYS A 258 25.16 -6.24 15.88
N PRO A 259 24.53 -6.10 17.06
CA PRO A 259 23.27 -6.79 17.33
C PRO A 259 22.19 -6.26 16.39
N LEU A 260 21.28 -7.15 15.97
CA LEU A 260 20.11 -6.76 15.21
C LEU A 260 19.28 -5.71 15.96
N THR A 261 18.77 -4.73 15.23
CA THR A 261 17.91 -3.71 15.81
C THR A 261 16.53 -4.30 16.14
N ASN A 262 15.84 -3.70 17.12
CA ASN A 262 14.48 -4.11 17.46
C ASN A 262 13.52 -3.98 16.25
N ASP A 263 13.80 -3.05 15.33
CA ASP A 263 13.02 -2.89 14.11
C ASP A 263 13.27 -4.05 13.14
N GLU A 264 14.52 -4.44 12.86
CA GLU A 264 14.82 -5.60 12.01
C GLU A 264 14.23 -6.89 12.57
N ILE A 265 14.32 -7.11 13.89
CA ILE A 265 13.71 -8.28 14.55
C ILE A 265 12.19 -8.21 14.43
N ARG A 266 11.57 -7.04 14.62
CA ARG A 266 10.11 -6.84 14.48
C ARG A 266 9.63 -7.14 13.07
N GLU A 267 10.35 -6.63 12.08
CA GLU A 267 10.10 -6.92 10.69
C GLU A 267 10.20 -8.43 10.43
N GLU A 268 11.19 -9.10 11.05
CA GLU A 268 11.33 -10.56 11.09
C GLU A 268 10.07 -11.26 11.61
N VAL A 269 9.56 -10.82 12.75
CA VAL A 269 8.37 -11.41 13.35
C VAL A 269 7.12 -11.20 12.48
N ASP A 270 6.96 -10.00 11.91
CA ASP A 270 5.72 -9.56 11.27
C ASP A 270 5.47 -10.28 9.93
N THR A 271 6.46 -10.53 9.06
CA THR A 271 6.19 -11.30 7.80
C THR A 271 5.78 -12.73 8.10
N PHE A 272 6.31 -13.37 9.14
CA PHE A 272 5.88 -14.73 9.48
C PHE A 272 4.48 -14.83 10.05
N MET A 273 4.03 -13.80 10.76
CA MET A 273 2.63 -13.75 11.15
C MET A 273 1.70 -13.82 9.94
N PHE A 274 2.12 -13.26 8.82
CA PHE A 274 1.34 -13.16 7.60
C PHE A 274 1.48 -14.37 6.68
N GLU A 275 2.68 -14.91 6.52
CA GLU A 275 2.91 -16.11 5.70
C GLU A 275 2.39 -17.40 6.37
N GLY A 276 2.31 -17.44 7.69
CA GLY A 276 1.82 -18.58 8.47
C GLY A 276 0.31 -18.61 8.73
N THR A 277 -0.52 -17.87 7.98
CA THR A 277 -2.00 -17.91 8.02
C THR A 277 -2.59 -18.53 6.77
#